data_AF-A0A0B0EJF8-F1
#
_entry.id   AF-A0A0B0EJF8-F1
#
_cell.length_a   1.000
_cell.length_b   1.000
_cell.length_c   1.000
_cell.angle_alpha   90.00
_cell.angle_beta   90.00
_cell.angle_gamma   90.00
#
_symmetry.space_group_name_H-M   'P 1'
#
loop_
_entity.id
_entity.type
_entity.pdbx_description
1 polymer ?
#
loop_
_entity_poly.entity_id
_entity_poly.type
_entity_poly.pdbx_seq_one_letter_code
_entity_poly.pdbx_strand_id
1 'polypeptide(L)'
;MPTKTTKNGMEWTVREGYEKVPDRFGPDNFLSGLNGRNYTLVKENRVRSVASMPASEISDSGIHIKHFKRGGYKDYIKHLFVPTKARTEWEVANALLNNDINTALPLALSEGKMSLLLITETVTRSEDLMEFCKVNFEGNLAEDKESEKRVLLDKLAVFIRDIHEKGFCHYDLHAGNILIRFKKDRAASDYDLYLMDLHSVKIFKSITIRKRIFNLAQIFNSLSSVMTQSDKLDFVNSYGSNAFGNITDVNELVRQIDVHSSG
;
A
#
# COMPACT_ATOMS: atom_id res chain seq x y z
N MET A 1 22.55 0.23 -3.29
CA MET A 1 21.87 -0.78 -4.15
C MET A 1 21.60 -2.04 -3.33
N PRO A 2 20.49 -2.79 -3.53
CA PRO A 2 20.28 -4.03 -2.78
C PRO A 2 21.31 -5.10 -3.12
N THR A 3 21.77 -5.84 -2.11
CA THR A 3 22.74 -6.94 -2.26
C THR A 3 22.06 -8.29 -2.05
N LYS A 4 22.50 -9.30 -2.82
CA LYS A 4 22.09 -10.69 -2.61
C LYS A 4 23.07 -11.38 -1.68
N THR A 5 22.57 -12.12 -0.70
CA THR A 5 23.39 -12.89 0.24
C THR A 5 22.70 -14.21 0.63
N THR A 6 23.48 -15.23 0.95
CA THR A 6 22.97 -16.54 1.37
C THR A 6 23.17 -16.73 2.86
N LYS A 7 22.05 -16.55 3.59
CA LYS A 7 21.84 -16.66 5.03
C LYS A 7 21.37 -18.03 5.52
N ASN A 8 22.15 -18.87 6.21
CA ASN A 8 21.63 -20.14 6.76
C ASN A 8 20.91 -21.03 5.71
N GLY A 9 21.47 -21.12 4.50
CA GLY A 9 20.88 -21.88 3.40
C GLY A 9 19.68 -21.23 2.70
N MET A 10 19.41 -19.95 2.99
CA MET A 10 18.29 -19.19 2.41
C MET A 10 18.83 -17.96 1.67
N GLU A 11 18.27 -17.68 0.51
CA GLU A 11 18.61 -16.48 -0.25
C GLU A 11 17.91 -15.25 0.32
N TRP A 12 18.67 -14.17 0.44
CA TRP A 12 18.22 -12.87 0.88
C TRP A 12 18.58 -11.82 -0.17
N THR A 13 17.66 -10.90 -0.41
CA THR A 13 17.95 -9.61 -1.07
C THR A 13 17.76 -8.53 -0.02
N VAL A 14 18.81 -7.77 0.27
CA VAL A 14 18.85 -6.84 1.41
C VAL A 14 19.21 -5.44 0.94
N ARG A 15 18.51 -4.43 1.43
CA ARG A 15 18.84 -3.02 1.20
C ARG A 15 20.13 -2.66 1.92
N GLU A 16 20.96 -1.86 1.27
CA GLU A 16 22.16 -1.27 1.84
C GLU A 16 21.86 -0.57 3.18
N GLY A 17 22.65 -0.85 4.21
CA GLY A 17 22.46 -0.38 5.59
C GLY A 17 21.65 -1.34 6.49
N TYR A 18 21.07 -2.40 5.93
CA TYR A 18 20.24 -3.38 6.65
C TYR A 18 20.83 -4.81 6.63
N GLU A 19 22.13 -4.95 6.43
CA GLU A 19 22.84 -6.23 6.26
C GLU A 19 22.74 -7.17 7.48
N LYS A 20 22.39 -6.63 8.65
CA LYS A 20 22.16 -7.41 9.90
C LYS A 20 20.76 -8.05 9.97
N VAL A 21 19.85 -7.72 9.05
CA VAL A 21 18.49 -8.28 9.05
C VAL A 21 18.49 -9.82 8.94
N PRO A 22 19.25 -10.44 8.02
CA PRO A 22 19.31 -11.90 7.90
C PRO A 22 19.89 -12.64 9.13
N ASP A 23 20.61 -11.97 10.03
CA ASP A 23 21.07 -12.54 11.31
C ASP A 23 19.92 -12.74 12.31
N ARG A 24 18.91 -11.87 12.22
CA ARG A 24 17.88 -11.75 13.26
C ARG A 24 16.61 -12.50 12.93
N PHE A 25 16.38 -12.84 11.67
CA PHE A 25 15.17 -13.50 11.21
C PHE A 25 15.52 -14.69 10.32
N GLY A 26 14.81 -15.81 10.51
CA GLY A 26 14.80 -16.92 9.57
C GLY A 26 13.38 -17.13 9.08
N PRO A 27 13.11 -17.20 7.75
CA PRO A 27 11.75 -17.39 7.22
C PRO A 27 11.10 -18.66 7.78
N ASP A 28 11.82 -19.78 7.80
CA ASP A 28 11.25 -21.07 8.20
C ASP A 28 11.07 -21.23 9.72
N ASN A 29 11.70 -20.35 10.52
CA ASN A 29 11.57 -20.29 11.98
C ASN A 29 11.03 -18.93 12.44
N PHE A 30 10.23 -18.25 11.61
CA PHE A 30 9.87 -16.87 11.86
C PHE A 30 9.12 -16.70 13.20
N LEU A 31 8.06 -17.47 13.43
CA LEU A 31 7.27 -17.38 14.67
C LEU A 31 8.07 -17.82 15.91
N SER A 32 8.89 -18.87 15.80
CA SER A 32 9.75 -19.30 16.92
C SER A 32 10.88 -18.31 17.20
N GLY A 33 11.39 -17.61 16.19
CA GLY A 33 12.39 -16.55 16.31
C GLY A 33 11.85 -15.23 16.86
N LEU A 34 10.52 -15.08 16.95
CA LEU A 34 9.86 -13.96 17.63
C LEU A 34 9.63 -14.21 19.13
N ASN A 35 9.79 -15.44 19.63
CA ASN A 35 9.63 -15.74 21.05
C ASN A 35 10.61 -14.92 21.89
N GLY A 36 10.08 -14.22 22.90
CA GLY A 36 10.85 -13.33 23.78
C GLY A 36 11.20 -11.96 23.18
N ARG A 37 10.72 -11.64 21.97
CA ARG A 37 10.87 -10.30 21.37
C ARG A 37 9.59 -9.48 21.56
N ASN A 38 9.74 -8.16 21.64
CA ASN A 38 8.59 -7.25 21.65
C ASN A 38 8.05 -7.12 20.21
N TYR A 39 6.90 -7.74 19.93
CA TYR A 39 6.21 -7.65 18.65
C TYR A 39 4.69 -7.65 18.83
N THR A 40 3.99 -7.03 17.89
CA THR A 40 2.53 -7.05 17.79
C THR A 40 2.12 -7.81 16.54
N LEU A 41 1.28 -8.83 16.69
CA LEU A 41 0.71 -9.54 15.54
C LEU A 41 -0.45 -8.72 14.98
N VAL A 42 -0.26 -8.13 13.79
CA VAL A 42 -1.25 -7.28 13.13
C VAL A 42 -2.32 -8.11 12.42
N LYS A 43 -1.90 -9.23 11.80
CA LYS A 43 -2.81 -10.12 11.06
C LYS A 43 -2.23 -11.53 11.02
N GLU A 44 -3.08 -12.54 11.20
CA GLU A 44 -2.72 -13.93 10.94
C GLU A 44 -3.86 -14.67 10.26
N ASN A 45 -3.51 -15.40 9.20
CA ASN A 45 -4.40 -16.36 8.56
C ASN A 45 -3.60 -17.60 8.12
N ARG A 46 -4.29 -18.51 7.43
CA ARG A 46 -3.69 -19.78 6.97
C ARG A 46 -2.54 -19.59 5.97
N VAL A 47 -2.45 -18.45 5.29
CA VAL A 47 -1.49 -18.22 4.19
C VAL A 47 -0.46 -17.11 4.48
N ARG A 48 -0.73 -16.22 5.43
CA ARG A 48 0.13 -15.07 5.77
C ARG A 48 0.00 -14.70 7.24
N SER A 49 1.12 -14.32 7.85
CA SER A 49 1.18 -13.63 9.13
C SER A 49 1.88 -12.28 8.93
N VAL A 50 1.42 -11.24 9.63
CA VAL A 50 2.00 -9.90 9.60
C VAL A 50 2.30 -9.49 11.03
N ALA A 51 3.58 -9.27 11.33
CA ALA A 51 4.04 -8.79 12.63
C ALA A 51 4.60 -7.37 12.50
N SER A 52 4.39 -6.57 13.52
CA SER A 52 5.02 -5.26 13.70
C SER A 52 5.98 -5.32 14.87
N MET A 53 7.16 -4.77 14.70
CA MET A 53 8.16 -4.64 15.75
C MET A 53 8.50 -3.15 15.91
N PRO A 54 8.54 -2.64 17.15
CA PRO A 54 8.88 -1.24 17.40
C PRO A 54 10.34 -0.93 17.05
N ALA A 55 10.71 0.34 17.23
CA ALA A 55 12.07 0.83 17.06
C ALA A 55 13.08 -0.09 17.78
N SER A 56 14.17 -0.41 17.07
CA SER A 56 15.22 -1.30 17.55
C SER A 56 16.52 -0.99 16.83
N GLU A 57 17.61 -1.70 17.17
CA GLU A 57 18.89 -1.60 16.47
C GLU A 57 18.83 -1.90 14.95
N ILE A 58 17.69 -2.39 14.45
CA ILE A 58 17.45 -2.64 13.02
C ILE A 58 16.94 -1.38 12.31
N SER A 59 16.10 -0.60 13.00
CA SER A 59 15.39 0.55 12.43
C SER A 59 14.88 1.43 13.57
N ASP A 60 15.19 2.72 13.51
CA ASP A 60 14.69 3.72 14.46
C ASP A 60 13.17 3.93 14.35
N SER A 61 12.59 3.62 13.19
CA SER A 61 11.15 3.70 12.93
C SER A 61 10.39 2.43 13.34
N GLY A 62 11.10 1.33 13.58
CA GLY A 62 10.53 -0.01 13.65
C GLY A 62 10.37 -0.68 12.28
N ILE A 63 9.85 -1.91 12.29
CA ILE A 63 9.69 -2.73 11.07
C ILE A 63 8.36 -3.47 11.03
N HIS A 64 7.87 -3.70 9.82
CA HIS A 64 6.80 -4.63 9.51
C HIS A 64 7.34 -5.85 8.79
N ILE A 65 6.88 -7.03 9.20
CA ILE A 65 7.32 -8.30 8.65
C ILE A 65 6.10 -9.05 8.13
N LYS A 66 6.04 -9.25 6.81
CA LYS A 66 5.07 -10.11 6.15
C LYS A 66 5.69 -11.48 5.94
N HIS A 67 5.17 -12.47 6.66
CA HIS A 67 5.52 -13.88 6.51
C HIS A 67 4.48 -14.58 5.66
N PHE A 68 4.88 -15.10 4.50
CA PHE A 68 4.02 -15.85 3.60
C PHE A 68 4.33 -17.33 3.73
N LYS A 69 3.33 -18.11 4.14
CA LYS A 69 3.43 -19.57 4.23
C LYS A 69 3.32 -20.10 2.79
N ARG A 70 4.34 -20.79 2.25
CA ARG A 70 4.22 -21.38 0.90
C ARG A 70 3.18 -22.49 0.93
N GLY A 71 2.36 -22.56 -0.12
CA GLY A 71 1.47 -23.69 -0.31
C GLY A 71 2.24 -24.97 -0.61
N GLY A 72 1.52 -26.09 -0.73
CA GLY A 72 2.12 -27.36 -1.16
C GLY A 72 2.73 -27.30 -2.57
N TYR A 73 3.17 -28.44 -3.09
CA TYR A 73 3.93 -28.56 -4.34
C TYR A 73 3.34 -27.80 -5.56
N LYS A 74 2.01 -27.66 -5.66
CA LYS A 74 1.35 -26.87 -6.73
C LYS A 74 1.71 -25.38 -6.69
N ASP A 75 1.83 -24.80 -5.49
CA ASP A 75 2.20 -23.40 -5.29
C ASP A 75 3.68 -23.17 -5.64
N TYR A 76 4.53 -24.15 -5.32
CA TYR A 76 5.93 -24.15 -5.74
C TYR A 76 6.08 -24.12 -7.26
N ILE A 77 5.40 -25.02 -8.01
CA ILE A 77 5.46 -25.04 -9.49
C ILE A 77 4.94 -23.72 -10.07
N LYS A 78 3.83 -23.19 -9.56
CA LYS A 78 3.29 -21.90 -10.01
C LYS A 78 4.37 -20.82 -9.95
N HIS A 79 5.13 -20.77 -8.86
CA HIS A 79 6.17 -19.78 -8.64
C HIS A 79 7.47 -19.98 -9.44
N LEU A 80 7.57 -21.07 -10.23
CA LEU A 80 8.59 -21.19 -11.26
C LEU A 80 8.28 -20.30 -12.49
N PHE A 81 7.01 -19.98 -12.71
CA PHE A 81 6.55 -19.23 -13.89
C PHE A 81 6.05 -17.82 -13.57
N VAL A 82 5.66 -17.55 -12.32
CA VAL A 82 5.24 -16.21 -11.87
C VAL A 82 5.95 -15.80 -10.59
N PRO A 83 6.32 -14.51 -10.42
CA PRO A 83 6.93 -14.03 -9.18
C PRO A 83 6.10 -14.36 -7.93
N THR A 84 6.78 -14.53 -6.80
CA THR A 84 6.09 -14.69 -5.52
C THR A 84 5.45 -13.38 -5.08
N LYS A 85 4.43 -13.42 -4.22
CA LYS A 85 3.82 -12.19 -3.67
C LYS A 85 4.85 -11.30 -2.98
N ALA A 86 5.77 -11.90 -2.21
CA ALA A 86 6.84 -11.18 -1.53
C ALA A 86 7.80 -10.49 -2.52
N ARG A 87 8.18 -11.20 -3.59
CA ARG A 87 9.02 -10.64 -4.66
C ARG A 87 8.31 -9.55 -5.45
N THR A 88 7.04 -9.74 -5.82
CA THR A 88 6.22 -8.70 -6.45
C THR A 88 6.16 -7.45 -5.59
N GLU A 89 5.85 -7.59 -4.29
CA GLU A 89 5.82 -6.44 -3.37
C GLU A 89 7.17 -5.75 -3.26
N TRP A 90 8.27 -6.51 -3.16
CA TRP A 90 9.63 -5.97 -3.14
C TRP A 90 9.94 -5.15 -4.40
N GLU A 91 9.67 -5.70 -5.59
CA GLU A 91 9.97 -5.07 -6.87
C GLU A 91 9.09 -3.82 -7.09
N VAL A 92 7.79 -3.91 -6.80
CA VAL A 92 6.87 -2.76 -6.90
C VAL A 92 7.25 -1.68 -5.89
N ALA A 93 7.56 -2.01 -4.64
CA ALA A 93 7.92 -1.01 -3.62
C ALA A 93 9.14 -0.20 -4.06
N ASN A 94 10.19 -0.88 -4.57
CA ASN A 94 11.37 -0.20 -5.10
C ASN A 94 11.04 0.64 -6.34
N ALA A 95 10.18 0.15 -7.25
CA ALA A 95 9.77 0.90 -8.43
C ALA A 95 8.98 2.16 -8.07
N LEU A 96 8.07 2.10 -7.09
CA LEU A 96 7.32 3.25 -6.59
C LEU A 96 8.26 4.31 -6.01
N LEU A 97 9.18 3.91 -5.13
CA LEU A 97 10.15 4.83 -4.52
C LEU A 97 11.08 5.48 -5.56
N ASN A 98 11.53 4.73 -6.57
CA ASN A 98 12.34 5.26 -7.67
C ASN A 98 11.57 6.24 -8.57
N ASN A 99 10.23 6.25 -8.50
CA ASN A 99 9.36 7.20 -9.18
C ASN A 99 8.76 8.20 -8.17
N ASP A 100 9.38 8.43 -7.02
CA ASP A 100 8.93 9.39 -6.01
C ASP A 100 7.47 9.17 -5.53
N ILE A 101 6.99 7.93 -5.54
CA ILE A 101 5.70 7.56 -4.95
C ILE A 101 5.95 6.96 -3.56
N ASN A 102 5.35 7.60 -2.56
CA ASN A 102 5.45 7.19 -1.17
C ASN A 102 4.88 5.79 -0.93
N THR A 103 5.71 4.90 -0.38
CA THR A 103 5.35 3.59 0.14
C THR A 103 6.34 3.20 1.25
N ALA A 104 6.06 2.13 2.00
CA ALA A 104 6.95 1.65 3.04
C ALA A 104 8.29 1.19 2.41
N LEU A 105 9.41 1.59 3.02
CA LEU A 105 10.74 1.25 2.50
C LEU A 105 10.98 -0.26 2.62
N PRO A 106 11.18 -1.00 1.51
CA PRO A 106 11.47 -2.43 1.60
C PRO A 106 12.93 -2.62 2.03
N LEU A 107 13.15 -3.33 3.13
CA LEU A 107 14.45 -3.50 3.78
C LEU A 107 15.10 -4.83 3.42
N ALA A 108 14.34 -5.93 3.47
CA ALA A 108 14.82 -7.23 3.05
C ALA A 108 13.71 -8.11 2.48
N LEU A 109 14.08 -8.96 1.53
CA LEU A 109 13.28 -10.05 0.98
C LEU A 109 14.03 -11.36 1.21
N SER A 110 13.35 -12.38 1.70
CA SER A 110 13.85 -13.75 1.73
C SER A 110 12.87 -14.70 1.06
N GLU A 111 13.38 -15.56 0.19
CA GLU A 111 12.59 -16.59 -0.49
C GLU A 111 13.06 -17.98 -0.07
N GLY A 112 12.74 -18.33 1.18
CA GLY A 112 13.04 -19.63 1.76
C GLY A 112 12.28 -20.79 1.10
N LYS A 113 12.67 -22.02 1.44
CA LYS A 113 12.08 -23.23 0.86
C LYS A 113 10.62 -23.39 1.29
N MET A 114 10.32 -23.20 2.58
CA MET A 114 8.96 -23.38 3.12
C MET A 114 8.18 -22.08 3.26
N SER A 115 8.85 -20.93 3.30
CA SER A 115 8.19 -19.65 3.50
C SER A 115 8.96 -18.48 2.93
N LEU A 116 8.25 -17.36 2.74
CA LEU A 116 8.81 -16.12 2.23
C LEU A 116 8.69 -15.03 3.30
N LEU A 117 9.67 -14.15 3.37
CA LEU A 117 9.64 -12.98 4.23
C LEU A 117 9.82 -11.72 3.39
N LEU A 118 8.97 -10.73 3.63
CA LEU A 118 9.21 -9.35 3.24
C LEU A 118 9.26 -8.49 4.49
N ILE A 119 10.34 -7.75 4.67
CA ILE A 119 10.56 -6.83 5.77
C ILE A 119 10.56 -5.42 5.20
N THR A 120 9.69 -4.56 5.73
CA THR A 120 9.62 -3.14 5.40
C THR A 120 9.83 -2.31 6.64
N GLU A 121 10.29 -1.07 6.46
CA GLU A 121 10.28 -0.09 7.55
C GLU A 121 8.83 0.26 7.92
N THR A 122 8.58 0.49 9.20
CA THR A 122 7.29 1.00 9.66
C THR A 122 7.13 2.46 9.24
N VAL A 123 6.00 2.81 8.63
CA VAL A 123 5.64 4.21 8.41
C VAL A 123 5.21 4.79 9.77
N THR A 124 6.03 5.63 10.37
CA THR A 124 5.75 6.18 11.71
C THR A 124 4.73 7.31 11.66
N ARG A 125 3.95 7.47 12.75
CA ARG A 125 2.89 8.48 12.88
C ARG A 125 1.88 8.40 11.74
N SER A 126 1.44 7.18 11.43
CA SER A 126 0.48 6.94 10.37
C SER A 126 -0.73 6.17 10.83
N GLU A 127 -1.85 6.40 10.14
CA GLU A 127 -3.13 5.73 10.34
C GLU A 127 -3.66 5.21 9.01
N ASP A 128 -4.57 4.23 9.07
CA ASP A 128 -5.31 3.75 7.91
C ASP A 128 -6.24 4.85 7.39
N LEU A 129 -6.18 5.18 6.09
CA LEU A 129 -6.95 6.28 5.53
C LEU A 129 -8.46 6.03 5.60
N MET A 130 -8.92 4.79 5.42
CA MET A 130 -10.35 4.48 5.51
C MET A 130 -10.85 4.69 6.94
N GLU A 131 -10.12 4.20 7.94
CA GLU A 131 -10.48 4.40 9.35
C GLU A 131 -10.41 5.88 9.73
N PHE A 132 -9.37 6.60 9.30
CA PHE A 132 -9.25 8.04 9.52
C PHE A 132 -10.46 8.79 8.95
N CYS A 133 -10.86 8.48 7.71
CA CYS A 133 -12.02 9.12 7.08
C CYS A 133 -13.32 8.81 7.81
N LYS A 134 -13.54 7.57 8.26
CA LYS A 134 -14.73 7.20 9.03
C LYS A 134 -14.83 7.99 10.33
N VAL A 135 -13.75 8.01 11.11
CA VAL A 135 -13.73 8.68 12.42
C VAL A 135 -13.91 10.19 12.30
N ASN A 136 -13.38 10.83 11.24
CA ASN A 136 -13.35 12.29 11.14
C ASN A 136 -14.45 12.88 10.25
N PHE A 137 -14.99 12.12 9.29
CA PHE A 137 -15.81 12.66 8.20
C PHE A 137 -17.11 11.88 7.93
N GLU A 138 -17.44 10.85 8.71
CA GLU A 138 -18.73 10.16 8.59
C GLU A 138 -19.84 10.94 9.32
N GLY A 139 -21.00 11.08 8.67
CA GLY A 139 -22.17 11.77 9.23
C GLY A 139 -22.22 13.27 8.90
N ASN A 140 -22.91 14.04 9.74
CA ASN A 140 -23.10 15.49 9.53
C ASN A 140 -21.89 16.26 10.05
N LEU A 141 -21.16 16.91 9.15
CA LEU A 141 -19.94 17.64 9.47
C LEU A 141 -20.21 19.14 9.66
N ALA A 142 -19.44 19.75 10.56
CA ALA A 142 -19.32 21.19 10.62
C ALA A 142 -18.51 21.71 9.41
N GLU A 143 -18.64 23.00 9.11
CA GLU A 143 -18.04 23.61 7.90
C GLU A 143 -16.51 23.47 7.83
N ASP A 144 -15.84 23.55 8.99
CA ASP A 144 -14.40 23.33 9.12
C ASP A 144 -14.02 21.89 8.74
N LYS A 145 -14.78 20.91 9.21
CA LYS A 145 -14.58 19.48 8.89
C LYS A 145 -14.89 19.15 7.44
N GLU A 146 -15.90 19.78 6.83
CA GLU A 146 -16.14 19.69 5.39
C GLU A 146 -14.95 20.24 4.58
N SER A 147 -14.37 21.36 5.02
CA SER A 147 -13.17 21.92 4.38
C SER A 147 -11.96 20.99 4.49
N GLU A 148 -11.71 20.42 5.67
CA GLU A 148 -10.64 19.42 5.88
C GLU A 148 -10.84 18.17 4.99
N LYS A 149 -12.07 17.65 4.91
CA LYS A 149 -12.43 16.53 4.04
C LYS A 149 -12.11 16.84 2.59
N ARG A 150 -12.50 18.01 2.09
CA ARG A 150 -12.24 18.42 0.70
C ARG A 150 -10.74 18.46 0.41
N VAL A 151 -9.94 19.06 1.29
CA VAL A 151 -8.47 19.11 1.15
C VAL A 151 -7.86 17.71 1.10
N LEU A 152 -8.35 16.77 1.92
CA LEU A 152 -7.89 15.39 1.89
C LEU A 152 -8.26 14.67 0.60
N LEU A 153 -9.50 14.82 0.14
CA LEU A 153 -9.97 14.19 -1.09
C LEU A 153 -9.24 14.73 -2.32
N ASP A 154 -8.96 16.03 -2.36
CA ASP A 154 -8.14 16.65 -3.41
C ASP A 154 -6.73 16.07 -3.42
N LYS A 155 -6.10 15.96 -2.24
CA LYS A 155 -4.76 15.37 -2.12
C LYS A 155 -4.75 13.89 -2.51
N LEU A 156 -5.78 13.14 -2.15
CA LEU A 156 -5.96 11.74 -2.54
C LEU A 156 -6.13 11.60 -4.06
N ALA A 157 -6.92 12.47 -4.69
CA ALA A 157 -7.11 12.50 -6.14
C ALA A 157 -5.78 12.74 -6.87
N VAL A 158 -5.00 13.73 -6.43
CA VAL A 158 -3.68 14.03 -6.98
C VAL A 158 -2.69 12.88 -6.78
N PHE A 159 -2.68 12.27 -5.59
CA PHE A 159 -1.82 11.12 -5.29
C PHE A 159 -2.13 9.92 -6.21
N ILE A 160 -3.41 9.59 -6.41
CA ILE A 160 -3.81 8.49 -7.30
C ILE A 160 -3.53 8.83 -8.76
N ARG A 161 -3.69 10.10 -9.17
CA ARG A 161 -3.28 10.52 -10.51
C ARG A 161 -1.80 10.29 -10.72
N ASP A 162 -0.95 10.72 -9.79
CA ASP A 162 0.49 10.58 -9.89
C ASP A 162 0.91 9.11 -10.04
N ILE A 163 0.29 8.21 -9.25
CA ILE A 163 0.43 6.75 -9.39
C ILE A 163 0.10 6.28 -10.82
N HIS A 164 -1.03 6.74 -11.38
CA HIS A 164 -1.46 6.33 -12.71
C HIS A 164 -0.61 6.93 -13.83
N GLU A 165 -0.14 8.18 -13.70
CA GLU A 165 0.76 8.81 -14.69
C GLU A 165 2.11 8.09 -14.76
N LYS A 166 2.59 7.58 -13.63
CA LYS A 166 3.83 6.78 -13.54
C LYS A 166 3.62 5.30 -13.92
N GLY A 167 2.44 4.93 -14.41
CA GLY A 167 2.18 3.61 -14.97
C GLY A 167 1.79 2.52 -13.97
N PHE A 168 1.50 2.87 -12.72
CA PHE A 168 1.11 1.90 -11.69
C PHE A 168 -0.43 1.77 -11.63
N CYS A 169 -0.93 0.54 -11.52
CA CYS A 169 -2.35 0.26 -11.30
C CYS A 169 -2.49 -0.76 -10.19
N HIS A 170 -3.23 -0.42 -9.15
CA HIS A 170 -3.39 -1.24 -7.96
C HIS A 170 -4.70 -2.01 -8.04
N TYR A 171 -4.66 -3.34 -8.13
CA TYR A 171 -5.88 -4.13 -8.40
C TYR A 171 -6.80 -4.34 -7.18
N ASP A 172 -6.41 -3.78 -6.02
CA ASP A 172 -7.18 -3.75 -4.77
C ASP A 172 -7.14 -2.34 -4.13
N LEU A 173 -7.34 -1.28 -4.91
CA LEU A 173 -7.11 0.13 -4.48
C LEU A 173 -8.30 0.67 -3.67
N HIS A 174 -8.49 0.18 -2.47
CA HIS A 174 -9.42 0.77 -1.50
C HIS A 174 -8.67 1.71 -0.52
N ALA A 175 -9.39 2.62 0.13
CA ALA A 175 -8.78 3.57 1.06
C ALA A 175 -8.00 2.89 2.21
N GLY A 176 -8.40 1.69 2.64
CA GLY A 176 -7.62 0.93 3.64
C GLY A 176 -6.26 0.37 3.17
N ASN A 177 -5.93 0.52 1.88
CA ASN A 177 -4.60 0.22 1.34
C ASN A 177 -3.77 1.51 1.15
N ILE A 178 -4.19 2.61 1.78
CA ILE A 178 -3.48 3.88 1.83
C ILE A 178 -3.31 4.28 3.29
N LEU A 179 -2.11 4.66 3.68
CA LEU A 179 -1.86 5.28 4.98
C LEU A 179 -1.83 6.81 4.84
N ILE A 180 -2.33 7.48 5.87
CA ILE A 180 -2.07 8.90 6.12
C ILE A 180 -0.92 9.01 7.12
N ARG A 181 0.18 9.68 6.76
CA ARG A 181 1.37 9.89 7.63
C ARG A 181 1.50 11.36 8.01
N PHE A 182 1.40 11.68 9.29
CA PHE A 182 1.50 13.07 9.76
C PHE A 182 2.96 13.52 9.89
N LYS A 183 3.30 14.72 9.36
CA LYS A 183 4.68 15.25 9.42
C LYS A 183 5.05 15.83 10.79
N LYS A 184 4.05 16.31 11.54
CA LYS A 184 4.13 16.81 12.91
C LYS A 184 2.94 16.25 13.71
N ASP A 185 2.90 16.47 15.02
CA ASP A 185 1.77 16.03 15.86
C ASP A 185 0.47 16.66 15.33
N ARG A 186 -0.32 15.81 14.64
CA ARG A 186 -1.64 16.04 14.03
C ARG A 186 -1.96 17.49 13.67
N ALA A 187 -1.19 18.10 12.76
CA ALA A 187 -1.64 19.29 12.05
C ALA A 187 -2.57 18.87 10.89
N ALA A 188 -3.78 19.42 10.84
CA ALA A 188 -4.89 18.97 10.00
C ALA A 188 -4.62 18.95 8.47
N SER A 189 -3.53 19.58 8.01
CA SER A 189 -3.20 19.69 6.58
C SER A 189 -1.79 19.26 6.20
N ASP A 190 -0.95 18.81 7.15
CA ASP A 190 0.44 18.44 6.88
C ASP A 190 0.71 16.94 7.11
N TYR A 191 0.20 16.15 6.17
CA TYR A 191 0.40 14.71 6.09
C TYR A 191 0.78 14.30 4.68
N ASP A 192 1.37 13.12 4.51
CA ASP A 192 1.62 12.51 3.22
C ASP A 192 0.84 11.19 3.10
N LEU A 193 0.48 10.81 1.88
CA LEU A 193 -0.20 9.54 1.61
C LEU A 193 0.82 8.49 1.19
N TYR A 194 0.65 7.27 1.70
CA TYR A 194 1.54 6.13 1.40
C TYR A 194 0.73 4.96 0.86
N LEU A 195 1.13 4.43 -0.28
CA LEU A 195 0.50 3.24 -0.85
C LEU A 195 0.98 1.97 -0.14
N MET A 196 0.06 1.09 0.22
CA MET A 196 0.33 -0.20 0.85
C MET A 196 -0.16 -1.37 0.00
N ASP A 197 0.05 -2.58 0.54
CA ASP A 197 -0.37 -3.88 -0.01
C ASP A 197 -0.10 -4.11 -1.51
N LEU A 198 1.16 -3.92 -1.87
CA LEU A 198 1.62 -3.81 -3.26
C LEU A 198 1.58 -5.10 -4.08
N HIS A 199 1.13 -6.23 -3.52
CA HIS A 199 1.17 -7.53 -4.19
C HIS A 199 0.21 -7.61 -5.39
N SER A 200 -0.80 -6.72 -5.42
CA SER A 200 -1.78 -6.62 -6.48
C SER A 200 -1.46 -5.50 -7.48
N VAL A 201 -0.38 -4.75 -7.29
CA VAL A 201 0.01 -3.67 -8.20
C VAL A 201 0.67 -4.24 -9.45
N LYS A 202 0.31 -3.68 -10.60
CA LYS A 202 0.99 -3.95 -11.87
C LYS A 202 1.51 -2.66 -12.47
N ILE A 203 2.67 -2.77 -13.11
CA ILE A 203 3.36 -1.68 -13.81
C ILE A 203 3.08 -1.82 -15.29
N PHE A 204 2.64 -0.73 -15.92
CA PHE A 204 2.34 -0.64 -17.34
C PHE A 204 3.13 0.53 -17.94
N LYS A 205 3.35 0.49 -19.26
CA LYS A 205 3.89 1.64 -19.99
C LYS A 205 2.96 2.87 -19.91
N SER A 206 1.65 2.62 -19.89
CA SER A 206 0.63 3.65 -19.66
C SER A 206 -0.64 3.02 -19.10
N ILE A 207 -1.35 3.77 -18.24
CA ILE A 207 -2.63 3.35 -17.67
C ILE A 207 -3.77 3.76 -18.60
N THR A 208 -4.57 2.77 -19.01
CA THR A 208 -5.76 2.99 -19.83
C THR A 208 -6.89 3.63 -19.03
N ILE A 209 -7.79 4.37 -19.69
CA ILE A 209 -8.97 5.00 -19.07
C ILE A 209 -9.75 3.99 -18.23
N ARG A 210 -9.98 2.77 -18.75
CA ARG A 210 -10.67 1.69 -18.03
C ARG A 210 -9.99 1.32 -16.70
N LYS A 211 -8.65 1.30 -16.65
CA LYS A 211 -7.91 0.99 -15.42
C LYS A 211 -8.00 2.15 -14.41
N ARG A 212 -7.97 3.40 -14.88
CA ARG A 212 -8.19 4.59 -14.05
C ARG A 212 -9.57 4.54 -13.40
N ILE A 213 -10.62 4.34 -14.21
CA ILE A 213 -12.01 4.18 -13.73
C ILE A 213 -12.11 3.04 -12.71
N PHE A 214 -11.50 1.89 -12.99
CA PHE A 214 -11.49 0.75 -12.07
C PHE A 214 -10.82 1.04 -10.72
N ASN A 215 -9.72 1.78 -10.68
CA ASN A 215 -9.05 2.19 -9.43
C ASN A 215 -9.86 3.24 -8.67
N LEU A 216 -10.42 4.24 -9.38
CA LEU A 216 -11.28 5.25 -8.77
C LEU A 216 -12.57 4.66 -8.20
N ALA A 217 -13.14 3.65 -8.88
CA ALA A 217 -14.33 2.95 -8.41
C ALA A 217 -14.11 2.26 -7.05
N GLN A 218 -12.95 1.63 -6.87
CA GLN A 218 -12.60 0.99 -5.59
C GLN A 218 -12.46 2.02 -4.46
N ILE A 219 -11.88 3.18 -4.74
CA ILE A 219 -11.79 4.29 -3.78
C ILE A 219 -13.19 4.79 -3.42
N PHE A 220 -14.02 5.11 -4.41
CA PHE A 220 -15.38 5.61 -4.19
C PHE A 220 -16.24 4.62 -3.41
N ASN A 221 -16.12 3.32 -3.72
CA ASN A 221 -16.80 2.28 -2.97
C ASN A 221 -16.33 2.23 -1.50
N SER A 222 -15.01 2.27 -1.28
CA SER A 222 -14.43 2.18 0.07
C SER A 222 -14.69 3.40 0.96
N LEU A 223 -14.98 4.55 0.36
CA LEU A 223 -15.30 5.81 1.04
C LEU A 223 -16.78 6.21 0.86
N SER A 224 -17.64 5.27 0.47
CA SER A 224 -19.05 5.55 0.15
C SER A 224 -19.87 6.12 1.31
N SER A 225 -19.50 5.84 2.57
CA SER A 225 -20.15 6.43 3.74
C SER A 225 -19.68 7.85 4.08
N VAL A 226 -18.62 8.32 3.42
CA VAL A 226 -17.99 9.63 3.66
C VAL A 226 -18.17 10.57 2.47
N MET A 227 -18.11 10.06 1.24
CA MET A 227 -18.17 10.86 0.02
C MET A 227 -19.61 11.12 -0.43
N THR A 228 -19.97 12.40 -0.51
CA THR A 228 -21.19 12.84 -1.18
C THR A 228 -21.02 12.84 -2.71
N GLN A 229 -22.12 13.06 -3.44
CA GLN A 229 -22.05 13.25 -4.90
C GLN A 229 -21.18 14.46 -5.29
N SER A 230 -21.22 15.55 -4.50
CA SER A 230 -20.38 16.72 -4.74
C SER A 230 -18.90 16.40 -4.54
N ASP A 231 -18.58 15.65 -3.49
CA ASP A 231 -17.20 15.21 -3.21
C ASP A 231 -16.62 14.39 -4.36
N LYS A 232 -17.42 13.51 -4.99
CA LYS A 232 -16.99 12.72 -6.15
C LYS A 232 -16.72 13.59 -7.38
N LEU A 233 -17.53 14.62 -7.62
CA LEU A 233 -17.32 15.57 -8.72
C LEU A 233 -16.03 16.35 -8.51
N ASP A 234 -15.83 16.89 -7.30
CA ASP A 234 -14.61 17.62 -6.92
C ASP A 234 -13.38 16.71 -7.02
N PHE A 235 -13.49 15.45 -6.56
CA PHE A 235 -12.43 14.45 -6.69
C PHE A 235 -12.03 14.23 -8.15
N VAL A 236 -12.98 14.06 -9.06
CA VAL A 236 -12.69 13.87 -10.49
C VAL A 236 -12.09 15.12 -11.12
N ASN A 237 -12.52 16.31 -10.70
CA ASN A 237 -11.93 17.57 -11.15
C ASN A 237 -10.47 17.71 -10.69
N SER A 238 -10.19 17.44 -9.41
CA SER A 238 -8.83 17.45 -8.83
C SER A 238 -7.94 16.37 -9.43
N TYR A 239 -8.51 15.19 -9.73
CA TYR A 239 -7.83 14.17 -10.49
C TYR A 239 -7.53 14.67 -11.92
N GLY A 240 -8.41 15.43 -12.55
CA GLY A 240 -8.19 16.05 -13.86
C GLY A 240 -8.88 15.30 -14.99
N SER A 241 -9.90 15.93 -15.57
CA SER A 241 -10.75 15.38 -16.62
C SER A 241 -9.98 14.99 -17.90
N ASN A 242 -8.86 15.67 -18.19
CA ASN A 242 -8.00 15.36 -19.32
C ASN A 242 -7.38 13.95 -19.27
N ALA A 243 -7.30 13.33 -18.08
CA ALA A 243 -6.83 11.96 -17.91
C ALA A 243 -7.81 10.90 -18.45
N PHE A 244 -9.03 11.30 -18.85
CA PHE A 244 -10.08 10.43 -19.35
C PHE A 244 -10.39 10.64 -20.84
N GLY A 245 -9.49 11.29 -21.59
CA GLY A 245 -9.67 11.55 -23.02
C GLY A 245 -10.66 12.68 -23.29
N ASN A 246 -11.51 12.54 -24.32
CA ASN A 246 -12.46 13.58 -24.75
C ASN A 246 -13.75 13.62 -23.91
N ILE A 247 -13.76 13.04 -22.70
CA ILE A 247 -14.93 13.12 -21.82
C ILE A 247 -14.98 14.52 -21.23
N THR A 248 -15.90 15.34 -21.73
CA THR A 248 -16.09 16.73 -21.28
C THR A 248 -17.09 16.85 -20.14
N ASP A 249 -17.94 15.84 -19.93
CA ASP A 249 -18.95 15.84 -18.86
C ASP A 249 -18.47 15.05 -17.65
N VAL A 250 -18.14 15.78 -16.58
CA VAL A 250 -17.68 15.22 -15.30
C VAL A 250 -18.78 14.41 -14.61
N ASN A 251 -20.05 14.76 -14.81
CA ASN A 251 -21.17 14.01 -14.21
C ASN A 251 -21.29 12.61 -14.81
N GLU A 252 -21.20 12.52 -16.14
CA GLU A 252 -21.21 11.24 -16.85
C GLU A 252 -20.00 10.38 -16.45
N LEU A 253 -18.83 10.98 -16.25
CA LEU A 253 -17.65 10.26 -15.78
C LEU A 253 -17.82 9.70 -14.37
N VAL A 254 -18.33 10.51 -13.43
CA VAL A 254 -18.63 10.03 -12.07
C VAL A 254 -19.65 8.89 -12.11
N ARG A 255 -20.68 9.01 -12.95
CA ARG A 255 -21.67 7.94 -13.16
C ARG A 255 -21.03 6.64 -13.65
N GLN A 256 -20.08 6.72 -14.58
CA GLN A 256 -19.35 5.54 -15.08
C GLN A 256 -18.48 4.89 -14.00
N ILE A 257 -17.87 5.69 -13.12
CA ILE A 257 -17.09 5.21 -11.97
C ILE A 257 -18.01 4.53 -10.95
N ASP A 258 -19.16 5.12 -10.64
CA ASP A 258 -20.13 4.56 -9.69
C ASP A 258 -20.72 3.23 -10.18
N VAL A 259 -21.04 3.11 -11.47
CA VAL A 259 -21.51 1.82 -12.05
C VAL A 259 -20.46 0.71 -11.87
N HIS A 260 -19.17 1.02 -11.98
CA HIS A 260 -18.10 0.06 -11.72
C HIS A 260 -17.86 -0.19 -10.22
N SER A 261 -18.34 0.69 -9.35
CA SER A 261 -18.18 0.58 -7.90
C SER A 261 -19.22 -0.37 -7.28
N SER A 262 -20.39 -0.49 -7.93
CA SER A 262 -21.52 -1.31 -7.47
C SER A 262 -21.52 -2.76 -7.96
N GLY A 263 -20.54 -3.17 -8.78
CA GLY A 263 -20.42 -4.52 -9.36
C GLY A 263 -19.19 -5.25 -8.89
#